data_AF-A0A815KWA5-F1
#
_entry.id   AF-A0A815KWA5-F1
#
_cell.length_a   1.000
_cell.length_b   1.000
_cell.length_c   1.000
_cell.angle_alpha   90.00
_cell.angle_beta   90.00
_cell.angle_gamma   90.00
#
_symmetry.space_group_name_H-M   'P 1'
#
loop_
_entity.id
_entity.type
_entity.pdbx_description
1 polymer ?
#
loop_
_entity_poly.entity_id
_entity_poly.type
_entity_poly.pdbx_seq_one_letter_code
_entity_poly.pdbx_strand_id
1 'polypeptide(L)'
;MIWPQNLPVISLLRTIHEKEQSTSMRWLNLSRMKFFLLATSGQIIYYWFPAYIFPLLVTFNWICMINPDNVIIAQLTAYYGLGMGTLVFEWKSITQVIGSPILVPYWALMNLVVGFLFFTWFFIPIIYYSNLWNFKNLPIAGYPNVDLSNGYAFFTADGKLFFPDIQQYLTNSTYVKNLPPVLYDATTATASYLIFASLASLGVHTLLYHGKEILHYFRTSLQKRENDIHCTLMSKYKEASEWWYILLFVISFVLSALVCHFGEFMPWYYLFVAIPFTFVCLLPIGIVQATTTVDILPIFIARILGGALFAGRFNPSGIMTFMVYAYQMQTKSLSLILNLKFAHFLKISPRTLFMTQLSITIISVIIRYLITNHLLTVIHDLCDPDGDWSCNTIDMQTIYLALIG
;
A
#
# COMPACT_ATOMS: atom_id res chain seq x y z
N MET A 1 -20.63 1.43 -9.01
CA MET A 1 -19.66 0.43 -8.47
C MET A 1 -20.01 0.04 -7.03
N ILE A 2 -19.69 -1.19 -6.62
CA ILE A 2 -20.19 -1.86 -5.40
C ILE A 2 -19.23 -1.71 -4.21
N TRP A 3 -17.92 -1.59 -4.40
CA TRP A 3 -16.91 -1.53 -3.33
C TRP A 3 -17.03 -2.71 -2.34
N PRO A 4 -16.67 -3.95 -2.74
CA PRO A 4 -16.85 -5.13 -1.91
C PRO A 4 -16.18 -5.05 -0.53
N GLN A 5 -15.10 -4.26 -0.39
CA GLN A 5 -14.42 -3.97 0.88
C GLN A 5 -15.37 -3.49 1.99
N ASN A 6 -16.44 -2.76 1.65
CA ASN A 6 -17.40 -2.24 2.63
C ASN A 6 -18.40 -3.27 3.13
N LEU A 7 -18.69 -4.32 2.34
CA LEU A 7 -19.78 -5.25 2.61
C LEU A 7 -19.63 -6.04 3.93
N PRO A 8 -18.45 -6.57 4.29
CA PRO A 8 -18.27 -7.28 5.57
C PRO A 8 -18.49 -6.36 6.77
N VAL A 9 -17.97 -5.13 6.71
CA VAL A 9 -18.13 -4.14 7.79
C VAL A 9 -19.61 -3.79 7.95
N ILE A 10 -20.33 -3.59 6.84
CA ILE A 10 -21.78 -3.34 6.87
C ILE A 10 -22.52 -4.54 7.43
N SER A 11 -22.15 -5.76 7.01
CA SER A 11 -22.76 -7.00 7.50
C SER A 11 -22.55 -7.16 9.01
N LEU A 12 -21.36 -6.84 9.51
CA LEU A 12 -21.04 -6.88 10.94
C LEU A 12 -21.90 -5.85 11.72
N LEU A 13 -21.92 -4.60 11.26
CA LEU A 13 -22.70 -3.54 11.91
C LEU A 13 -24.20 -3.85 11.92
N ARG A 14 -24.75 -4.37 10.81
CA ARG A 14 -26.14 -4.82 10.76
C ARG A 14 -26.39 -5.98 11.72
N THR A 15 -25.47 -6.94 11.83
CA THR A 15 -25.59 -8.07 12.76
C THR A 15 -25.62 -7.61 14.23
N ILE A 16 -24.92 -6.53 14.56
CA ILE A 16 -24.92 -5.95 15.91
C ILE A 16 -26.18 -5.10 16.16
N HIS A 17 -26.70 -4.43 15.13
CA HIS A 17 -27.76 -3.42 15.28
C HIS A 17 -29.18 -3.93 15.01
N GLU A 18 -29.36 -4.86 14.07
CA GLU A 18 -30.67 -5.42 13.75
C GLU A 18 -31.08 -6.46 14.80
N LYS A 19 -32.31 -6.37 15.30
CA LYS A 19 -32.87 -7.41 16.17
C LYS A 19 -32.92 -8.71 15.38
N GLU A 20 -32.36 -9.76 15.98
CA GLU A 20 -32.16 -11.08 15.39
C GLU A 20 -33.49 -11.62 14.80
N GLN A 21 -33.70 -11.46 13.48
CA GLN A 21 -34.67 -12.28 12.78
C GLN A 21 -34.10 -13.69 12.74
N SER A 22 -34.94 -14.69 13.03
CA SER A 22 -34.61 -16.10 13.29
C SER A 22 -34.03 -16.87 12.08
N THR A 23 -33.18 -16.25 11.26
CA THR A 23 -32.39 -16.94 10.25
C THR A 23 -31.15 -17.50 10.93
N SER A 24 -31.28 -18.70 11.50
CA SER A 24 -30.11 -19.52 11.83
C SER A 24 -29.31 -19.78 10.55
N MET A 25 -27.99 -19.85 10.67
CA MET A 25 -27.14 -20.30 9.56
C MET A 25 -27.53 -21.75 9.26
N ARG A 26 -28.18 -21.99 8.11
CA ARG A 26 -28.88 -23.25 7.76
C ARG A 26 -28.08 -24.53 8.01
N TRP A 27 -26.75 -24.47 7.93
CA TRP A 27 -25.86 -25.62 8.09
C TRP A 27 -25.37 -25.89 9.53
N LEU A 28 -25.47 -24.93 10.45
CA LEU A 28 -24.88 -24.99 11.80
C LEU A 28 -25.92 -24.74 12.91
N ASN A 29 -27.15 -24.33 12.56
CA ASN A 29 -28.16 -23.88 13.51
C ASN A 29 -27.68 -22.80 14.50
N LEU A 30 -26.59 -22.10 14.15
CA LEU A 30 -26.03 -21.01 14.95
C LEU A 30 -26.60 -19.68 14.47
N SER A 31 -26.82 -18.78 15.41
CA SER A 31 -27.13 -17.39 15.08
C SER A 31 -25.88 -16.63 14.64
N ARG A 32 -26.04 -15.54 13.88
CA ARG A 32 -24.91 -14.78 13.33
C ARG A 32 -23.97 -14.26 14.41
N MET A 33 -24.53 -13.78 15.53
CA MET A 33 -23.75 -13.30 16.67
C MET A 33 -22.99 -14.42 17.39
N LYS A 34 -23.62 -15.58 17.58
CA LYS A 34 -22.95 -16.75 18.17
C LYS A 34 -21.77 -17.23 17.32
N PHE A 35 -21.96 -17.28 16.00
CA PHE A 35 -20.87 -17.61 15.08
C PHE A 35 -19.74 -16.59 15.15
N PHE A 36 -20.05 -15.29 15.14
CA PHE A 36 -19.06 -14.22 15.26
C PHE A 36 -18.22 -14.35 16.54
N LEU A 37 -18.87 -14.56 17.69
CA LEU A 37 -18.19 -14.74 18.98
C LEU A 37 -17.33 -16.00 19.00
N LEU A 38 -17.85 -17.12 18.47
CA LEU A 38 -17.10 -18.38 18.39
C LEU A 38 -15.86 -18.24 17.51
N ALA A 39 -15.99 -17.66 16.33
CA ALA A 39 -14.89 -17.45 15.40
C ALA A 39 -13.84 -16.48 15.97
N THR A 40 -14.28 -15.39 16.62
CA THR A 40 -13.38 -14.42 17.25
C THR A 40 -12.61 -15.04 18.40
N SER A 41 -13.28 -15.76 19.30
CA SER A 41 -12.62 -16.47 20.40
C SER A 41 -11.67 -17.55 19.88
N GLY A 42 -12.07 -18.29 18.84
CA GLY A 42 -11.22 -19.28 18.18
C GLY A 42 -9.95 -18.65 17.60
N GLN A 43 -10.07 -17.50 16.93
CA GLN A 43 -8.93 -16.78 16.36
C GLN A 43 -8.00 -16.21 17.45
N ILE A 44 -8.56 -15.72 18.56
CA ILE A 44 -7.76 -15.26 19.71
C ILE A 44 -6.90 -16.39 20.25
N ILE A 45 -7.47 -17.58 20.45
CA ILE A 45 -6.73 -18.74 20.93
C ILE A 45 -5.72 -19.20 19.88
N TYR A 46 -6.15 -19.29 18.62
CA TYR A 46 -5.29 -19.75 17.53
C TYR A 46 -4.09 -18.84 17.31
N TYR A 47 -4.22 -17.52 17.49
CA TYR A 47 -3.12 -16.56 17.29
C TYR A 47 -1.86 -16.90 18.10
N TRP A 48 -2.01 -17.43 19.32
CA TRP A 48 -0.86 -17.80 20.17
C TRP A 48 -0.07 -18.99 19.61
N PHE A 49 -0.68 -19.85 18.80
CA PHE A 49 -0.02 -21.00 18.21
C PHE A 49 1.11 -20.61 17.24
N PRO A 50 0.84 -19.95 16.10
CA PRO A 50 1.90 -19.52 15.20
C PRO A 50 2.77 -18.42 15.82
N ALA A 51 2.28 -17.63 16.77
CA ALA A 51 3.09 -16.55 17.35
C ALA A 51 4.14 -17.05 18.37
N TYR A 52 3.80 -18.06 19.20
CA TYR A 52 4.65 -18.43 20.35
C TYR A 52 4.82 -19.94 20.53
N ILE A 53 3.78 -20.75 20.36
CA ILE A 53 3.82 -22.19 20.68
C ILE A 53 4.52 -22.99 19.58
N PHE A 54 4.17 -22.73 18.31
CA PHE A 54 4.73 -23.42 17.15
C PHE A 54 4.95 -22.44 15.98
N PRO A 55 6.02 -21.63 16.02
CA PRO A 55 6.32 -20.62 15.01
C PRO A 55 6.47 -21.13 13.58
N LEU A 56 6.73 -22.42 13.40
CA LEU A 56 6.80 -23.06 12.09
C LEU A 56 5.46 -23.02 11.32
N LEU A 57 4.34 -22.74 12.00
CA LEU A 57 3.03 -22.50 11.36
C LEU A 57 2.95 -21.15 10.62
N VAL A 58 3.84 -20.20 10.93
CA VAL A 58 3.92 -18.91 10.23
C VAL A 58 4.33 -19.16 8.78
N THR A 59 5.43 -19.87 8.56
CA THR A 59 5.87 -20.29 7.23
C THR A 59 6.51 -21.67 7.27
N PHE A 60 5.89 -22.62 6.59
CA PHE A 60 6.35 -24.00 6.50
C PHE A 60 6.91 -24.30 5.09
N ASN A 61 8.24 -24.22 4.98
CA ASN A 61 8.99 -24.48 3.75
C ASN A 61 9.48 -25.93 3.70
N TRP A 62 8.56 -26.87 3.55
CA TRP A 62 8.87 -28.31 3.61
C TRP A 62 9.90 -28.76 2.57
N ILE A 63 9.94 -28.14 1.39
CA ILE A 63 10.90 -28.49 0.32
C ILE A 63 12.33 -28.12 0.73
N CYS A 64 12.51 -26.95 1.37
CA CYS A 64 13.81 -26.51 1.86
C CYS A 64 14.36 -27.43 2.97
N MET A 65 13.47 -28.08 3.74
CA MET A 65 13.87 -29.03 4.79
C MET A 65 14.38 -30.38 4.24
N ILE A 66 14.05 -30.73 2.99
CA ILE A 66 14.53 -31.98 2.38
C ILE A 66 16.04 -31.94 2.16
N ASN A 67 16.56 -30.78 1.75
CA ASN A 67 17.99 -30.57 1.56
C ASN A 67 18.36 -29.09 1.82
N PRO A 68 18.67 -28.73 3.09
CA PRO A 68 18.88 -27.35 3.49
C PRO A 68 20.15 -26.72 2.92
N ASP A 69 21.15 -27.54 2.56
CA ASP A 69 22.45 -27.06 2.07
C ASP A 69 22.46 -26.75 0.57
N ASN A 70 21.37 -27.08 -0.14
CA ASN A 70 21.28 -26.85 -1.58
C ASN A 70 20.83 -25.42 -1.89
N VAL A 71 21.77 -24.62 -2.43
CA VAL A 71 21.55 -23.21 -2.79
C VAL A 71 20.38 -23.03 -3.76
N ILE A 72 20.18 -23.92 -4.73
CA ILE A 72 19.09 -23.81 -5.71
C ILE A 72 17.74 -24.03 -5.03
N ILE A 73 17.64 -25.04 -4.15
CA ILE A 73 16.41 -25.31 -3.39
C ILE A 73 16.10 -24.14 -2.46
N ALA A 74 17.12 -23.60 -1.78
CA ALA A 74 16.98 -22.43 -0.93
C ALA A 74 16.48 -21.21 -1.73
N GLN A 75 17.10 -20.92 -2.87
CA GLN A 75 16.71 -19.81 -3.76
C GLN A 75 15.25 -19.89 -4.24
N LEU A 76 14.78 -21.09 -4.58
CA LEU A 76 13.44 -21.29 -5.13
C LEU A 76 12.35 -21.39 -4.04
N THR A 77 12.65 -21.99 -2.89
CA THR A 77 11.62 -22.44 -1.94
C THR A 77 11.71 -21.82 -0.55
N ALA A 78 12.85 -21.23 -0.18
CA ALA A 78 13.01 -20.67 1.16
C ALA A 78 12.24 -19.35 1.32
N TYR A 79 12.11 -18.92 2.57
CA TYR A 79 11.47 -17.67 2.97
C TYR A 79 12.13 -16.43 2.35
N TYR A 80 13.46 -16.39 2.32
CA TYR A 80 14.24 -15.34 1.64
C TYR A 80 14.47 -15.64 0.14
N GLY A 81 13.83 -16.68 -0.39
CA GLY A 81 13.81 -17.04 -1.81
C GLY A 81 12.48 -16.67 -2.46
N LEU A 82 12.05 -17.46 -3.44
CA LEU A 82 10.79 -17.25 -4.17
C LEU A 82 9.54 -17.86 -3.50
N GLY A 83 9.71 -18.55 -2.37
CA GLY A 83 8.60 -19.15 -1.60
C GLY A 83 7.80 -20.22 -2.35
N MET A 84 8.42 -20.93 -3.30
CA MET A 84 7.74 -22.01 -4.03
C MET A 84 7.36 -23.15 -3.08
N GLY A 85 6.07 -23.49 -3.04
CA GLY A 85 5.57 -24.58 -2.21
C GLY A 85 5.53 -24.29 -0.71
N THR A 86 5.73 -23.03 -0.30
CA THR A 86 5.55 -22.58 1.09
C THR A 86 4.11 -22.74 1.53
N LEU A 87 3.90 -23.36 2.68
CA LEU A 87 2.60 -23.44 3.34
C LEU A 87 2.54 -22.44 4.48
N VAL A 88 1.45 -21.66 4.53
CA VAL A 88 1.22 -20.63 5.54
C VAL A 88 -0.08 -20.97 6.26
N PHE A 89 -0.02 -21.08 7.59
CA PHE A 89 -1.19 -21.37 8.42
C PHE A 89 -1.64 -20.16 9.25
N GLU A 90 -0.81 -19.13 9.33
CA GLU A 90 -1.16 -17.88 10.01
C GLU A 90 -1.92 -16.92 9.09
N TRP A 91 -3.10 -16.47 9.54
CA TRP A 91 -3.92 -15.53 8.79
C TRP A 91 -3.23 -14.20 8.49
N LYS A 92 -2.43 -13.66 9.43
CA LYS A 92 -1.70 -12.40 9.24
C LYS A 92 -0.75 -12.50 8.03
N SER A 93 0.04 -13.56 7.96
CA SER A 93 0.93 -13.86 6.84
C SER A 93 0.17 -13.99 5.51
N ILE A 94 -1.01 -14.63 5.50
CA ILE A 94 -1.87 -14.73 4.30
C ILE A 94 -2.34 -13.35 3.82
N THR A 95 -2.74 -12.48 4.76
CA THR A 95 -3.35 -11.18 4.43
C THR A 95 -2.37 -10.04 4.17
N GLN A 96 -1.07 -10.26 4.39
CA GLN A 96 -0.06 -9.20 4.41
C GLN A 96 0.05 -8.44 3.07
N VAL A 97 -0.15 -9.12 1.94
CA VAL A 97 0.14 -8.57 0.61
C VAL A 97 -1.10 -7.99 -0.09
N ILE A 98 -2.23 -8.71 -0.06
CA ILE A 98 -3.45 -8.35 -0.81
C ILE A 98 -4.61 -7.95 0.11
N GLY A 99 -4.37 -7.79 1.41
CA GLY A 99 -5.43 -7.68 2.40
C GLY A 99 -6.17 -9.01 2.55
N SER A 100 -7.44 -8.95 2.96
CA SER A 100 -8.25 -10.17 3.12
C SER A 100 -8.67 -10.74 1.75
N PRO A 101 -8.15 -11.91 1.33
CA PRO A 101 -8.45 -12.48 0.00
C PRO A 101 -9.92 -12.87 -0.14
N ILE A 102 -10.62 -13.06 0.98
CA ILE A 102 -12.05 -13.37 1.02
C ILE A 102 -12.89 -12.22 0.44
N LEU A 103 -12.36 -10.99 0.46
CA LEU A 103 -13.04 -9.80 -0.03
C LEU A 103 -12.79 -9.55 -1.52
N VAL A 104 -11.78 -10.20 -2.08
CA VAL A 104 -11.40 -10.08 -3.49
C VAL A 104 -12.33 -10.99 -4.31
N PRO A 105 -13.01 -10.47 -5.34
CA PRO A 105 -13.80 -11.31 -6.23
C PRO A 105 -12.95 -12.44 -6.82
N TYR A 106 -13.52 -13.64 -6.92
CA TYR A 106 -12.79 -14.84 -7.35
C TYR A 106 -12.02 -14.66 -8.66
N TRP A 107 -12.62 -14.01 -9.67
CA TRP A 107 -11.96 -13.76 -10.95
C TRP A 107 -10.72 -12.88 -10.80
N ALA A 108 -10.74 -11.86 -9.94
CA ALA A 108 -9.61 -10.97 -9.72
C ALA A 108 -8.51 -11.71 -8.95
N LEU A 109 -8.91 -12.50 -7.96
CA LEU A 109 -7.99 -13.34 -7.20
C LEU A 109 -7.27 -14.36 -8.10
N MET A 110 -7.98 -15.03 -9.02
CA MET A 110 -7.35 -15.97 -9.95
C MET A 110 -6.35 -15.27 -10.88
N ASN A 111 -6.65 -14.06 -11.37
CA ASN A 111 -5.70 -13.29 -12.18
C ASN A 111 -4.43 -12.94 -11.38
N LEU A 112 -4.58 -12.52 -10.13
CA LEU A 112 -3.44 -12.25 -9.24
C LEU A 112 -2.59 -13.50 -9.00
N VAL A 113 -3.23 -14.64 -8.69
CA VAL A 113 -2.53 -15.92 -8.45
C VAL A 113 -1.79 -16.37 -9.71
N VAL A 114 -2.45 -16.38 -10.87
CA VAL A 114 -1.80 -16.78 -12.13
C VAL A 114 -0.65 -15.83 -12.48
N GLY A 115 -0.84 -14.53 -12.33
CA GLY A 115 0.22 -13.53 -12.55
C GLY A 115 1.40 -13.75 -11.60
N PHE A 116 1.15 -13.97 -10.31
CA PHE A 116 2.18 -14.27 -9.33
C PHE A 116 2.94 -15.56 -9.67
N LEU A 117 2.23 -16.66 -9.97
CA LEU A 117 2.88 -17.93 -10.35
C LEU A 117 3.72 -17.77 -11.61
N PHE A 118 3.22 -17.07 -12.64
CA PHE A 118 3.96 -16.86 -13.87
C PHE A 118 5.21 -15.99 -13.64
N PHE A 119 5.06 -14.81 -13.04
CA PHE A 119 6.19 -13.89 -12.89
C PHE A 119 7.18 -14.37 -11.83
N THR A 120 6.70 -14.82 -10.68
CA THR A 120 7.56 -15.22 -9.57
C THR A 120 8.14 -16.61 -9.81
N TRP A 121 7.35 -17.59 -10.22
CA TRP A 121 7.81 -18.98 -10.28
C TRP A 121 8.36 -19.42 -11.63
N PHE A 122 8.11 -18.67 -12.70
CA PHE A 122 8.62 -19.00 -14.03
C PHE A 122 9.55 -17.92 -14.57
N PHE A 123 9.11 -16.66 -14.62
CA PHE A 123 9.89 -15.58 -15.24
C PHE A 123 11.17 -15.25 -14.46
N ILE A 124 11.10 -15.06 -13.13
CA ILE A 124 12.28 -14.73 -12.30
C ILE A 124 13.38 -15.82 -12.40
N PRO A 125 13.08 -17.12 -12.23
CA PRO A 125 14.08 -18.16 -12.43
C PRO A 125 14.71 -18.14 -13.83
N ILE A 126 13.94 -17.89 -14.88
CA ILE A 126 14.47 -17.82 -16.26
C ILE A 126 15.49 -16.70 -16.40
N ILE A 127 15.14 -15.47 -15.99
CA ILE A 127 16.06 -14.33 -16.14
C ILE A 127 17.29 -14.48 -15.23
N TYR A 128 17.13 -15.06 -14.04
CA TYR A 128 18.22 -15.26 -13.09
C TYR A 128 19.21 -16.34 -13.58
N TYR A 129 18.71 -17.53 -13.93
CA TYR A 129 19.57 -18.64 -14.35
C TYR A 129 20.13 -18.49 -15.77
N SER A 130 19.47 -17.73 -16.64
CA SER A 130 20.04 -17.29 -17.93
C SER A 130 21.11 -16.19 -17.79
N ASN A 131 21.30 -15.66 -16.57
CA ASN A 131 22.19 -14.54 -16.29
C ASN A 131 21.88 -13.29 -17.11
N LEU A 132 20.60 -13.03 -17.39
CA LEU A 132 20.19 -11.79 -18.03
C LEU A 132 20.62 -10.61 -17.15
N TRP A 133 21.23 -9.58 -17.75
CA TRP A 133 21.74 -8.39 -17.04
C TRP A 133 22.66 -8.68 -15.84
N ASN A 134 23.39 -9.80 -15.86
CA ASN A 134 24.30 -10.22 -14.80
C ASN A 134 23.63 -10.46 -13.43
N PHE A 135 22.36 -10.87 -13.41
CA PHE A 135 21.64 -11.13 -12.16
C PHE A 135 22.27 -12.20 -11.25
N LYS A 136 23.09 -13.12 -11.78
CA LYS A 136 23.78 -14.13 -10.94
C LYS A 136 24.81 -13.51 -9.98
N ASN A 137 25.24 -12.28 -10.23
CA ASN A 137 26.12 -11.55 -9.31
C ASN A 137 25.39 -11.12 -8.03
N LEU A 138 24.06 -11.24 -8.00
CA LEU A 138 23.17 -10.83 -6.92
C LEU A 138 22.41 -12.05 -6.36
N PRO A 139 21.88 -11.97 -5.12
CA PRO A 139 20.88 -12.94 -4.66
C PRO A 139 19.65 -12.92 -5.58
N ILE A 140 18.95 -14.06 -5.72
CA ILE A 140 17.73 -14.16 -6.56
C ILE A 140 16.59 -13.27 -6.06
N ALA A 141 16.47 -13.24 -4.74
CA ALA A 141 15.54 -12.47 -3.95
C ALA A 141 16.34 -12.00 -2.74
N GLY A 142 16.43 -10.70 -2.54
CA GLY A 142 17.20 -10.15 -1.42
C GLY A 142 17.01 -8.64 -1.35
N TYR A 143 17.03 -8.11 -0.13
CA TYR A 143 16.91 -6.67 0.04
C TYR A 143 18.11 -5.98 -0.61
N PRO A 144 17.90 -5.00 -1.51
CA PRO A 144 19.00 -4.26 -2.14
C PRO A 144 19.80 -3.42 -1.13
N ASN A 145 19.29 -3.26 0.10
CA ASN A 145 19.98 -2.66 1.22
C ASN A 145 20.17 -3.73 2.31
N VAL A 146 21.39 -4.22 2.48
CA VAL A 146 21.71 -5.09 3.61
C VAL A 146 22.09 -4.17 4.76
N ASP A 147 21.29 -4.18 5.82
CA ASP A 147 21.63 -3.54 7.09
C ASP A 147 22.58 -4.49 7.81
N LEU A 148 23.87 -4.26 7.65
CA LEU A 148 24.92 -4.99 8.37
C LEU A 148 25.32 -4.15 9.57
N SER A 149 25.93 -4.78 10.58
CA SER A 149 26.56 -4.11 11.73
C SER A 149 27.50 -2.93 11.37
N ASN A 150 27.92 -2.83 10.10
CA ASN A 150 28.79 -1.78 9.57
C ASN A 150 28.03 -0.67 8.81
N GLY A 151 26.70 -0.65 8.84
CA GLY A 151 25.83 0.34 8.18
C GLY A 151 25.14 -0.14 6.89
N TYR A 152 24.47 0.79 6.19
CA TYR A 152 23.76 0.51 4.94
C TYR A 152 24.73 0.17 3.82
N ALA A 153 24.43 -0.91 3.09
CA ALA A 153 25.17 -1.25 1.89
C ALA A 153 24.25 -1.69 0.77
N PHE A 154 24.64 -1.39 -0.46
CA PHE A 154 23.95 -1.85 -1.66
C PHE A 154 24.89 -2.62 -2.57
N PHE A 155 24.30 -3.50 -3.38
CA PHE A 155 25.08 -4.25 -4.37
C PHE A 155 25.37 -3.42 -5.61
N THR A 156 26.63 -3.43 -6.01
CA THR A 156 27.11 -2.85 -7.27
C THR A 156 26.96 -3.84 -8.43
N ALA A 157 27.16 -3.36 -9.65
CA ALA A 157 27.07 -4.20 -10.86
C ALA A 157 27.99 -5.43 -10.87
N ASP A 158 29.10 -5.34 -10.15
CA ASP A 158 30.07 -6.41 -10.05
C ASP A 158 29.70 -7.43 -8.95
N GLY A 159 28.52 -7.32 -8.33
CA GLY A 159 28.08 -8.17 -7.22
C GLY A 159 28.78 -7.84 -5.89
N LYS A 160 29.58 -6.76 -5.85
CA LYS A 160 30.27 -6.33 -4.64
C LYS A 160 29.37 -5.44 -3.81
N LEU A 161 29.44 -5.64 -2.50
CA LEU A 161 28.77 -4.79 -1.53
C LEU A 161 29.51 -3.45 -1.43
N PHE A 162 28.78 -2.35 -1.56
CA PHE A 162 29.31 -1.00 -1.43
C PHE A 162 28.65 -0.29 -0.25
N PHE A 163 29.49 0.26 0.63
CA PHE A 163 29.07 1.06 1.78
C PHE A 163 29.20 2.54 1.45
N PRO A 164 28.10 3.25 1.14
CA PRO A 164 28.15 4.68 0.97
C PRO A 164 28.53 5.38 2.27
N ASP A 165 29.42 6.38 2.16
CA ASP A 165 29.62 7.35 3.23
C ASP A 165 28.36 8.22 3.30
N ILE A 166 27.57 8.06 4.37
CA ILE A 166 26.27 8.72 4.54
C ILE A 166 26.44 10.25 4.55
N GLN A 167 27.52 10.78 5.13
CA GLN A 167 27.72 12.21 5.21
C GLN A 167 28.03 12.80 3.83
N GLN A 168 28.89 12.14 3.05
CA GLN A 168 29.14 12.53 1.66
C GLN A 168 27.93 12.28 0.76
N TYR A 169 27.18 11.21 1.01
CA TYR A 169 25.93 10.93 0.32
C TYR A 169 24.95 12.09 0.51
N LEU A 170 24.78 12.59 1.74
CA LEU A 170 23.84 13.68 2.04
C LEU A 170 24.29 15.07 1.56
N THR A 171 25.60 15.34 1.52
CA THR A 171 26.13 16.69 1.31
C THR A 171 26.77 16.92 -0.06
N ASN A 172 27.30 15.88 -0.70
CA ASN A 172 28.14 16.03 -1.88
C ASN A 172 27.46 15.45 -3.14
N SER A 173 26.93 16.36 -3.97
CA SER A 173 26.28 15.99 -5.24
C SER A 173 27.22 15.31 -6.25
N THR A 174 28.54 15.54 -6.19
CA THR A 174 29.51 14.87 -7.07
C THR A 174 29.79 13.45 -6.63
N TYR A 175 29.83 13.21 -5.31
CA TYR A 175 29.94 11.86 -4.75
C TYR A 175 28.77 11.00 -5.23
N VAL A 176 27.54 11.50 -5.11
CA VAL A 176 26.34 10.77 -5.52
C VAL A 176 26.33 10.47 -7.03
N LYS A 177 26.72 11.44 -7.87
CA LYS A 177 26.81 11.22 -9.33
C LYS A 177 27.85 10.17 -9.71
N ASN A 178 28.90 10.03 -8.91
CA ASN A 178 29.99 9.09 -9.12
C ASN A 178 29.77 7.75 -8.41
N LEU A 179 28.62 7.56 -7.74
CA LEU A 179 28.28 6.28 -7.14
C LEU A 179 28.20 5.20 -8.23
N PRO A 180 28.68 3.98 -7.94
CA PRO A 180 28.48 2.87 -8.83
C PRO A 180 26.98 2.64 -9.05
N PRO A 181 26.55 2.25 -10.26
CA PRO A 181 25.15 1.99 -10.53
C PRO A 181 24.64 0.90 -9.59
N VAL A 182 23.56 1.21 -8.88
CA VAL A 182 22.82 0.25 -8.05
C VAL A 182 22.08 -0.70 -8.99
N LEU A 183 22.31 -1.99 -8.85
CA LEU A 183 21.49 -3.00 -9.53
C LEU A 183 20.48 -3.59 -8.56
N TYR A 184 19.24 -3.67 -9.04
CA TYR A 184 18.21 -4.44 -8.38
C TYR A 184 18.46 -5.92 -8.63
N ASP A 185 18.20 -6.75 -7.61
CA ASP A 185 18.11 -8.19 -7.76
C ASP A 185 16.97 -8.57 -8.74
N ALA A 186 17.00 -9.81 -9.24
CA ALA A 186 16.04 -10.26 -10.25
C ALA A 186 14.58 -10.08 -9.80
N THR A 187 14.31 -10.27 -8.50
CA THR A 187 12.98 -10.10 -7.93
C THR A 187 12.56 -8.64 -7.86
N THR A 188 13.36 -7.74 -7.28
CA THR A 188 13.02 -6.31 -7.22
C THR A 188 12.96 -5.68 -8.61
N ALA A 189 13.85 -6.05 -9.52
CA ALA A 189 13.82 -5.59 -10.91
C ALA A 189 12.49 -5.98 -11.57
N THR A 190 12.12 -7.25 -11.53
CA THR A 190 10.85 -7.75 -12.10
C THR A 190 9.64 -7.05 -11.48
N ALA A 191 9.59 -6.94 -10.15
CA ALA A 191 8.50 -6.25 -9.44
C ALA A 191 8.38 -4.78 -9.89
N SER A 192 9.51 -4.06 -10.00
CA SER A 192 9.51 -2.68 -10.45
C SER A 192 8.94 -2.52 -11.86
N TYR A 193 9.35 -3.38 -12.81
CA TYR A 193 8.80 -3.38 -14.17
C TYR A 193 7.31 -3.68 -14.21
N LEU A 194 6.83 -4.64 -13.42
CA LEU A 194 5.41 -4.98 -13.32
C LEU A 194 4.57 -3.82 -12.77
N ILE A 195 5.12 -3.02 -11.87
CA ILE A 195 4.43 -1.83 -11.35
C ILE A 195 4.25 -0.78 -12.47
N PHE A 196 5.26 -0.56 -13.31
CA PHE A 196 5.12 0.32 -14.49
C PHE A 196 4.11 -0.24 -15.49
N ALA A 197 4.21 -1.53 -15.80
CA ALA A 197 3.31 -2.20 -16.72
C ALA A 197 1.86 -2.17 -16.22
N SER A 198 1.64 -2.36 -14.92
CA SER A 198 0.29 -2.35 -14.33
C SER A 198 -0.36 -0.98 -14.42
N LEU A 199 0.37 0.12 -14.18
CA LEU A 199 -0.17 1.48 -14.29
C LEU A 199 -0.47 1.87 -15.75
N ALA A 200 0.37 1.47 -16.69
CA ALA A 200 0.09 1.65 -18.12
C ALA A 200 -1.14 0.83 -18.55
N SER A 201 -1.18 -0.45 -18.18
CA SER A 201 -2.32 -1.35 -18.43
C SER A 201 -3.60 -0.83 -17.79
N LEU A 202 -3.52 -0.24 -16.60
CA LEU A 202 -4.65 0.33 -15.88
C LEU A 202 -5.26 1.51 -16.66
N GLY A 203 -4.41 2.41 -17.19
CA GLY A 203 -4.87 3.51 -18.03
C GLY A 203 -5.57 3.01 -19.29
N VAL A 204 -4.97 2.05 -20.00
CA VAL A 204 -5.55 1.45 -21.21
C VAL A 204 -6.86 0.71 -20.91
N HIS A 205 -6.89 -0.11 -19.86
CA HIS A 205 -8.07 -0.85 -19.43
C HIS A 205 -9.22 0.11 -19.09
N THR A 206 -8.94 1.16 -18.33
CA THR A 206 -9.93 2.17 -17.96
C THR A 206 -10.48 2.88 -19.18
N LEU A 207 -9.61 3.26 -20.13
CA LEU A 207 -10.02 3.96 -21.34
C LEU A 207 -10.87 3.07 -22.27
N LEU A 208 -10.49 1.82 -22.46
CA LEU A 208 -11.19 0.89 -23.37
C LEU A 208 -12.52 0.39 -22.80
N TYR A 209 -12.53 -0.03 -21.53
CA TYR A 209 -13.71 -0.67 -20.93
C TYR A 209 -14.66 0.33 -20.28
N HIS A 210 -14.12 1.35 -19.59
CA HIS A 210 -14.94 2.32 -18.85
C HIS A 210 -14.98 3.70 -19.52
N GLY A 211 -14.22 3.97 -20.59
CA GLY A 211 -14.15 5.30 -21.21
C GLY A 211 -15.50 5.84 -21.68
N LYS A 212 -16.35 4.98 -22.27
CA LYS A 212 -17.70 5.37 -22.70
C LYS A 212 -18.61 5.70 -21.51
N GLU A 213 -18.53 4.91 -20.45
CA GLU A 213 -19.28 5.14 -19.21
C GLU A 213 -18.82 6.44 -18.53
N ILE A 214 -17.49 6.63 -18.41
CA ILE A 214 -16.90 7.85 -17.85
C ILE A 214 -17.36 9.07 -18.64
N LEU A 215 -17.32 9.03 -19.98
CA LEU A 215 -17.78 10.13 -20.82
C LEU A 215 -19.28 10.35 -20.69
N HIS A 216 -20.07 9.28 -20.61
CA HIS A 216 -21.50 9.37 -20.37
C HIS A 216 -21.75 10.08 -19.04
N TYR A 217 -21.21 9.57 -17.93
CA TYR A 217 -21.36 10.17 -16.61
C TYR A 217 -20.82 11.59 -16.58
N PHE A 218 -19.68 11.91 -17.19
CA PHE A 218 -19.17 13.28 -17.24
C PHE A 218 -20.16 14.25 -17.93
N ARG A 219 -20.90 13.77 -18.96
CA ARG A 219 -21.93 14.57 -19.65
C ARG A 219 -23.28 14.60 -18.91
N THR A 220 -23.69 13.51 -18.27
CA THR A 220 -25.03 13.38 -17.62
C THR A 220 -25.04 13.65 -16.12
N SER A 221 -23.88 13.79 -15.46
CA SER A 221 -23.77 14.06 -14.01
C SER A 221 -24.52 15.33 -13.57
N LEU A 222 -24.79 16.25 -14.50
CA LEU A 222 -25.58 17.46 -14.24
C LEU A 222 -27.10 17.27 -14.37
N GLN A 223 -27.60 16.17 -14.93
CA GLN A 223 -29.00 16.08 -15.36
C GLN A 223 -29.79 14.82 -14.96
N LYS A 224 -29.16 13.68 -14.62
CA LYS A 224 -29.91 12.47 -14.21
C LYS A 224 -29.17 11.63 -13.17
N ARG A 225 -29.78 11.46 -11.99
CA ARG A 225 -29.45 10.36 -11.07
C ARG A 225 -30.13 9.10 -11.57
N GLU A 226 -29.41 7.99 -11.61
CA GLU A 226 -29.97 6.68 -11.93
C GLU A 226 -31.11 6.31 -10.98
N ASN A 227 -32.08 5.54 -11.49
CA ASN A 227 -33.20 4.99 -10.72
C ASN A 227 -32.74 3.80 -9.83
N ASP A 228 -31.66 3.96 -9.07
CA ASP A 228 -31.28 3.02 -8.01
C ASP A 228 -32.09 3.34 -6.75
N ILE A 229 -32.66 2.30 -6.12
CA ILE A 229 -33.35 2.41 -4.84
C ILE A 229 -32.46 3.08 -3.78
N HIS A 230 -31.15 2.85 -3.82
CA HIS A 230 -30.24 3.48 -2.89
C HIS A 230 -30.12 4.99 -3.11
N CYS A 231 -30.11 5.46 -4.37
CA CYS A 231 -30.11 6.87 -4.71
C CYS A 231 -31.43 7.55 -4.35
N THR A 232 -32.57 6.89 -4.60
CA THR A 232 -33.90 7.37 -4.18
C THR A 232 -33.98 7.55 -2.67
N LEU A 233 -33.53 6.56 -1.89
CA LEU A 233 -33.49 6.64 -0.43
C LEU A 233 -32.52 7.73 0.08
N MET A 234 -31.43 7.99 -0.65
CA MET A 234 -30.47 9.02 -0.30
C MET A 234 -30.91 10.44 -0.67
N SER A 235 -31.86 10.60 -1.61
CA SER A 235 -32.35 11.91 -2.05
C SER A 235 -32.96 12.77 -0.92
N LYS A 236 -33.39 12.13 0.18
CA LYS A 236 -33.88 12.81 1.40
C LYS A 236 -32.79 13.60 2.12
N TYR A 237 -31.52 13.20 1.99
CA TYR A 237 -30.41 13.85 2.68
C TYR A 237 -29.83 14.98 1.82
N LYS A 238 -29.60 16.13 2.44
CA LYS A 238 -28.90 17.24 1.78
C LYS A 238 -27.43 16.86 1.54
N GLU A 239 -26.97 17.07 0.32
CA GLU A 239 -25.57 16.87 -0.02
C GLU A 239 -24.68 17.92 0.67
N ALA A 240 -23.42 17.55 0.89
CA ALA A 240 -22.41 18.50 1.32
C ALA A 240 -22.15 19.48 0.17
N SER A 241 -22.05 20.76 0.49
CA SER A 241 -21.75 21.79 -0.51
C SER A 241 -20.36 21.54 -1.09
N GLU A 242 -20.19 21.71 -2.40
CA GLU A 242 -18.89 21.60 -3.06
C GLU A 242 -17.86 22.56 -2.43
N TRP A 243 -18.32 23.72 -1.95
CA TRP A 243 -17.50 24.70 -1.24
C TRP A 243 -16.81 24.16 0.01
N TRP A 244 -17.38 23.16 0.69
CA TRP A 244 -16.72 22.54 1.86
C TRP A 244 -15.45 21.80 1.45
N TYR A 245 -15.49 21.11 0.30
CA TYR A 245 -14.33 20.41 -0.27
C TYR A 245 -13.31 21.38 -0.84
N ILE A 246 -13.76 22.43 -1.53
CA ILE A 246 -12.86 23.47 -2.09
C ILE A 246 -12.12 24.19 -0.97
N LEU A 247 -12.84 24.61 0.09
CA LEU A 247 -12.23 25.30 1.22
C LEU A 247 -11.22 24.40 1.95
N LEU A 248 -11.56 23.13 2.16
CA LEU A 248 -10.63 22.16 2.73
C LEU A 248 -9.38 21.98 1.85
N PHE A 249 -9.55 21.85 0.54
CA PHE A 249 -8.44 21.74 -0.40
C PHE A 249 -7.51 22.96 -0.36
N VAL A 250 -8.08 24.18 -0.37
CA VAL A 250 -7.29 25.42 -0.30
C VAL A 250 -6.51 25.51 1.02
N ILE A 251 -7.15 25.23 2.15
CA ILE A 251 -6.48 25.23 3.46
C ILE A 251 -5.35 24.19 3.50
N SER A 252 -5.62 22.95 3.08
CA SER A 252 -4.61 21.90 3.05
C SER A 252 -3.46 22.19 2.08
N PHE A 253 -3.74 22.81 0.94
CA PHE A 253 -2.72 23.24 -0.02
C PHE A 253 -1.82 24.31 0.58
N VAL A 254 -2.40 25.35 1.18
CA VAL A 254 -1.64 26.44 1.80
C VAL A 254 -0.77 25.91 2.93
N LEU A 255 -1.31 25.07 3.82
CA LEU A 255 -0.53 24.44 4.88
C LEU A 255 0.62 23.59 4.33
N SER A 256 0.35 22.77 3.31
CA SER A 256 1.40 21.93 2.69
C SER A 256 2.48 22.78 2.02
N ALA A 257 2.11 23.88 1.37
CA ALA A 257 3.05 24.81 0.75
C ALA A 257 3.92 25.53 1.80
N LEU A 258 3.33 25.94 2.92
CA LEU A 258 4.05 26.56 4.04
C LEU A 258 5.05 25.57 4.67
N VAL A 259 4.64 24.33 4.91
CA VAL A 259 5.53 23.28 5.45
C VAL A 259 6.67 22.98 4.48
N CYS A 260 6.39 22.87 3.18
CA CYS A 260 7.40 22.67 2.15
C CYS A 260 8.41 23.84 2.10
N HIS A 261 7.92 25.08 2.26
CA HIS A 261 8.75 26.28 2.20
C HIS A 261 9.60 26.48 3.46
N PHE A 262 9.00 26.40 4.65
CA PHE A 262 9.70 26.65 5.91
C PHE A 262 10.53 25.45 6.38
N GLY A 263 10.11 24.23 6.05
CA GLY A 263 10.86 23.02 6.37
C GLY A 263 12.01 22.72 5.41
N GLU A 264 12.20 23.55 4.36
CA GLU A 264 13.22 23.38 3.32
C GLU A 264 13.24 21.99 2.63
N PHE A 265 12.20 21.18 2.83
CA PHE A 265 12.13 19.83 2.30
C PHE A 265 12.06 19.83 0.77
N MET A 266 11.15 20.63 0.23
CA MET A 266 10.82 20.64 -1.19
C MET A 266 10.35 22.04 -1.60
N PRO A 267 10.77 22.58 -2.76
CA PRO A 267 10.14 23.77 -3.30
C PRO A 267 8.62 23.60 -3.46
N TRP A 268 7.85 24.48 -2.83
CA TRP A 268 6.38 24.36 -2.72
C TRP A 268 5.67 24.24 -4.07
N TYR A 269 6.23 24.82 -5.14
CA TYR A 269 5.64 24.76 -6.48
C TYR A 269 5.63 23.35 -7.08
N TYR A 270 6.42 22.39 -6.57
CA TYR A 270 6.32 20.99 -6.98
C TYR A 270 5.00 20.32 -6.56
N LEU A 271 4.26 20.91 -5.63
CA LEU A 271 2.88 20.50 -5.33
C LEU A 271 1.97 20.64 -6.58
N PHE A 272 2.23 21.61 -7.46
CA PHE A 272 1.49 21.73 -8.73
C PHE A 272 1.77 20.60 -9.72
N VAL A 273 2.83 19.81 -9.51
CA VAL A 273 3.09 18.59 -10.29
C VAL A 273 2.46 17.38 -9.61
N ALA A 274 2.54 17.30 -8.28
CA ALA A 274 1.98 16.20 -7.50
C ALA A 274 0.44 16.12 -7.60
N ILE A 275 -0.25 17.27 -7.60
CA ILE A 275 -1.73 17.33 -7.63
C ILE A 275 -2.28 16.76 -8.96
N PRO A 276 -1.86 17.23 -10.16
CA PRO A 276 -2.33 16.66 -11.42
C PRO A 276 -1.95 15.20 -11.59
N PHE A 277 -0.73 14.81 -11.18
CA PHE A 277 -0.30 13.41 -11.21
C PHE A 277 -1.28 12.52 -10.43
N THR A 278 -1.58 12.90 -9.19
CA THR A 278 -2.54 12.17 -8.34
C THR A 278 -3.93 12.15 -8.97
N PHE A 279 -4.41 13.29 -9.48
CA PHE A 279 -5.72 13.39 -10.10
C PHE A 279 -5.88 12.44 -11.31
N VAL A 280 -4.86 12.36 -12.17
CA VAL A 280 -4.86 11.45 -13.34
C VAL A 280 -4.87 10.00 -12.90
N CYS A 281 -4.08 9.64 -11.89
CA CYS A 281 -4.02 8.29 -11.35
C CYS A 281 -5.27 7.91 -10.52
N LEU A 282 -5.98 8.88 -9.96
CA LEU A 282 -7.12 8.66 -9.07
C LEU A 282 -8.23 7.84 -9.71
N LEU A 283 -8.66 8.25 -10.91
CA LEU A 283 -9.81 7.63 -11.57
C LEU A 283 -9.53 6.18 -11.97
N PRO A 284 -8.44 5.84 -12.70
CA PRO A 284 -8.16 4.45 -13.07
C PRO A 284 -7.97 3.54 -11.84
N ILE A 285 -7.21 4.00 -10.84
CA ILE A 285 -6.95 3.21 -9.61
C ILE A 285 -8.26 3.00 -8.84
N GLY A 286 -9.07 4.06 -8.71
CA GLY A 286 -10.34 3.99 -7.98
C GLY A 286 -11.36 3.05 -8.61
N ILE A 287 -11.40 2.94 -9.95
CA ILE A 287 -12.28 2.00 -10.64
C ILE A 287 -11.90 0.55 -10.30
N VAL A 288 -10.62 0.20 -10.44
CA VAL A 288 -10.15 -1.16 -10.14
C VAL A 288 -10.33 -1.50 -8.67
N GLN A 289 -10.01 -0.59 -7.75
CA GLN A 289 -10.23 -0.80 -6.33
C GLN A 289 -11.73 -1.01 -6.01
N ALA A 290 -12.60 -0.20 -6.60
CA ALA A 290 -14.05 -0.27 -6.39
C ALA A 290 -14.69 -1.58 -6.88
N THR A 291 -14.08 -2.26 -7.84
CA THR A 291 -14.56 -3.54 -8.38
C THR A 291 -13.86 -4.76 -7.80
N THR A 292 -12.54 -4.66 -7.58
CA THR A 292 -11.69 -5.82 -7.24
C THR A 292 -11.25 -5.88 -5.80
N THR A 293 -11.38 -4.78 -5.04
CA THR A 293 -10.79 -4.60 -3.70
C THR A 293 -9.26 -4.58 -3.64
N VAL A 294 -8.59 -4.60 -4.79
CA VAL A 294 -7.13 -4.54 -4.89
C VAL A 294 -6.68 -3.10 -4.98
N ASP A 295 -5.74 -2.73 -4.12
CA ASP A 295 -5.16 -1.38 -4.07
C ASP A 295 -3.88 -1.35 -4.92
N ILE A 296 -3.82 -0.43 -5.89
CA ILE A 296 -2.64 -0.20 -6.73
C ILE A 296 -1.96 1.09 -6.27
N LEU A 297 -0.70 1.00 -5.86
CA LEU A 297 0.05 2.12 -5.31
C LEU A 297 0.95 2.76 -6.39
N PRO A 298 0.79 4.06 -6.71
CA PRO A 298 1.62 4.75 -7.69
C PRO A 298 3.01 5.18 -7.15
N ILE A 299 3.46 4.58 -6.04
CA ILE A 299 4.65 5.01 -5.28
C ILE A 299 5.93 5.00 -6.12
N PHE A 300 6.15 3.98 -6.95
CA PHE A 300 7.36 3.87 -7.77
C PHE A 300 7.40 4.94 -8.87
N ILE A 301 6.27 5.23 -9.52
CA ILE A 301 6.20 6.31 -10.52
C ILE A 301 6.40 7.67 -9.85
N ALA A 302 5.76 7.88 -8.70
CA ALA A 302 5.95 9.11 -7.92
C ALA A 302 7.43 9.31 -7.52
N ARG A 303 8.14 8.23 -7.16
CA ARG A 303 9.58 8.27 -6.85
C ARG A 303 10.42 8.62 -8.08
N ILE A 304 10.14 8.04 -9.25
CA ILE A 304 10.86 8.39 -10.49
C ILE A 304 10.58 9.84 -10.90
N LEU A 305 9.32 10.28 -10.84
CA LEU A 305 8.95 11.65 -11.12
C LEU A 305 9.65 12.62 -10.16
N GLY A 306 9.66 12.30 -8.85
CA GLY A 306 10.43 13.06 -7.86
C GLY A 306 11.92 13.10 -8.23
N GLY A 307 12.54 11.95 -8.51
CA GLY A 307 13.93 11.90 -8.95
C GLY A 307 14.23 12.74 -10.20
N ALA A 308 13.31 12.77 -11.16
CA ALA A 308 13.42 13.60 -12.36
C ALA A 308 13.25 15.09 -12.07
N LEU A 309 12.34 15.50 -11.17
CA LEU A 309 12.15 16.90 -10.76
C LEU A 309 13.37 17.45 -10.01
N PHE A 310 14.03 16.60 -9.24
CA PHE A 310 15.26 16.93 -8.53
C PHE A 310 16.52 16.55 -9.33
N ALA A 311 16.41 16.24 -10.62
CA ALA A 311 17.56 15.90 -11.44
C ALA A 311 18.57 17.05 -11.45
N GLY A 312 19.79 16.76 -10.98
CA GLY A 312 20.88 17.74 -10.91
C GLY A 312 20.98 18.54 -9.60
N ARG A 313 19.98 18.47 -8.71
CA ARG A 313 20.06 19.00 -7.33
C ARG A 313 19.86 17.86 -6.36
N PHE A 314 20.92 17.45 -5.68
CA PHE A 314 20.83 16.36 -4.72
C PHE A 314 20.04 16.80 -3.48
N ASN A 315 18.76 16.41 -3.40
CA ASN A 315 17.88 16.65 -2.26
C ASN A 315 17.01 15.41 -2.00
N PRO A 316 17.50 14.42 -1.22
CA PRO A 316 16.81 13.16 -0.99
C PRO A 316 15.54 13.35 -0.16
N SER A 317 15.53 14.29 0.79
CA SER A 317 14.33 14.64 1.55
C SER A 317 13.24 15.18 0.62
N GLY A 318 13.59 16.03 -0.36
CA GLY A 318 12.65 16.53 -1.36
C GLY A 318 12.01 15.43 -2.22
N ILE A 319 12.79 14.43 -2.66
CA ILE A 319 12.27 13.29 -3.43
C ILE A 319 11.27 12.49 -2.58
N MET A 320 11.61 12.22 -1.31
CA MET A 320 10.73 11.51 -0.39
C MET A 320 9.47 12.31 -0.09
N THR A 321 9.57 13.62 0.16
CA THR A 321 8.43 14.51 0.37
C THR A 321 7.49 14.52 -0.84
N PHE A 322 8.01 14.64 -2.06
CA PHE A 322 7.19 14.56 -3.28
C PHE A 322 6.44 13.22 -3.37
N MET A 323 7.16 12.11 -3.16
CA MET A 323 6.59 10.77 -3.18
C MET A 323 5.48 10.61 -2.12
N VAL A 324 5.71 11.09 -0.89
CA VAL A 324 4.73 11.02 0.21
C VAL A 324 3.48 11.83 -0.13
N TYR A 325 3.61 13.05 -0.65
CA TYR A 325 2.44 13.84 -1.06
C TYR A 325 1.64 13.14 -2.16
N ALA A 326 2.28 12.73 -3.25
CA ALA A 326 1.62 12.06 -4.36
C ALA A 326 0.91 10.77 -3.92
N TYR A 327 1.55 9.96 -3.07
CA TYR A 327 0.98 8.72 -2.55
C TYR A 327 -0.16 8.97 -1.55
N GLN A 328 0.04 9.84 -0.56
CA GLN A 328 -0.96 10.05 0.49
C GLN A 328 -2.20 10.78 -0.01
N MET A 329 -2.04 11.74 -0.94
CA MET A 329 -3.18 12.35 -1.60
C MET A 329 -4.04 11.30 -2.31
N GLN A 330 -3.41 10.33 -2.99
CA GLN A 330 -4.10 9.21 -3.64
C GLN A 330 -4.88 8.37 -2.61
N THR A 331 -4.21 7.85 -1.57
CA THR A 331 -4.83 6.94 -0.59
C THR A 331 -5.97 7.60 0.18
N LYS A 332 -5.83 8.88 0.56
CA LYS A 332 -6.88 9.63 1.28
C LYS A 332 -8.07 9.93 0.38
N SER A 333 -7.83 10.23 -0.89
CA SER A 333 -8.90 10.43 -1.87
C SER A 333 -9.72 9.14 -2.07
N LEU A 334 -9.04 8.00 -2.25
CA LEU A 334 -9.69 6.69 -2.37
C LEU A 334 -10.46 6.30 -1.10
N SER A 335 -9.86 6.53 0.07
CA SER A 335 -10.51 6.29 1.37
C SER A 335 -11.79 7.12 1.53
N LEU A 336 -11.78 8.39 1.10
CA LEU A 336 -12.98 9.23 1.11
C LEU A 336 -14.07 8.68 0.19
N ILE A 337 -13.72 8.20 -1.02
CA ILE A 337 -14.70 7.60 -1.95
C ILE A 337 -15.26 6.29 -1.37
N LEU A 338 -14.41 5.44 -0.79
CA LEU A 338 -14.82 4.22 -0.08
C LEU A 338 -15.82 4.55 1.05
N ASN A 339 -15.52 5.57 1.87
CA ASN A 339 -16.38 6.01 2.97
C ASN A 339 -17.70 6.63 2.48
N LEU A 340 -17.68 7.39 1.39
CA LEU A 340 -18.89 7.91 0.75
C LEU A 340 -19.81 6.77 0.30
N LYS A 341 -19.22 5.71 -0.28
CA LYS A 341 -20.00 4.52 -0.65
C LYS A 341 -20.53 3.76 0.56
N PHE A 342 -19.72 3.63 1.61
CA PHE A 342 -20.14 3.03 2.88
C PHE A 342 -21.36 3.77 3.47
N ALA A 343 -21.30 5.10 3.53
CA ALA A 343 -22.41 5.94 3.98
C ALA A 343 -23.66 5.78 3.09
N HIS A 344 -23.48 5.68 1.77
CA HIS A 344 -24.57 5.44 0.83
C HIS A 344 -25.29 4.11 1.05
N PHE A 345 -24.57 3.07 1.49
CA PHE A 345 -25.16 1.78 1.85
C PHE A 345 -25.91 1.82 3.19
N LEU A 346 -25.39 2.55 4.17
CA LEU A 346 -25.99 2.67 5.51
C LEU A 346 -27.02 3.80 5.65
N LYS A 347 -27.22 4.61 4.60
CA LYS A 347 -28.12 5.78 4.61
C LYS A 347 -27.71 6.84 5.63
N ILE A 348 -26.40 7.06 5.74
CA ILE A 348 -25.83 8.14 6.56
C ILE A 348 -25.77 9.40 5.70
N SER A 349 -26.11 10.55 6.29
CA SER A 349 -26.10 11.83 5.56
C SER A 349 -24.67 12.21 5.12
N PRO A 350 -24.45 12.71 3.89
CA PRO A 350 -23.12 13.11 3.41
C PRO A 350 -22.46 14.21 4.26
N ARG A 351 -23.25 15.14 4.81
CA ARG A 351 -22.74 16.22 5.67
C ARG A 351 -22.18 15.70 7.00
N THR A 352 -22.90 14.76 7.61
CA THR A 352 -22.42 14.10 8.83
C THR A 352 -21.12 13.35 8.53
N LEU A 353 -21.09 12.60 7.43
CA LEU A 353 -19.88 11.87 7.02
C LEU A 353 -18.68 12.81 6.85
N PHE A 354 -18.85 13.93 6.14
CA PHE A 354 -17.79 14.90 5.93
C PHE A 354 -17.23 15.43 7.26
N MET A 355 -18.11 15.87 8.17
CA MET A 355 -17.69 16.42 9.47
C MET A 355 -17.03 15.36 10.35
N THR A 356 -17.58 14.14 10.39
CA THR A 356 -17.00 13.03 11.14
C THR A 356 -15.63 12.62 10.59
N GLN A 357 -15.47 12.56 9.27
CA GLN A 357 -14.19 12.23 8.66
C GLN A 357 -13.16 13.32 8.91
N LEU A 358 -13.54 14.59 8.82
CA LEU A 358 -12.65 15.72 9.13
C LEU A 358 -12.21 15.69 10.59
N SER A 359 -13.13 15.51 11.54
CA SER A 359 -12.81 15.48 12.97
C SER A 359 -11.91 14.30 13.34
N ILE A 360 -12.19 13.10 12.83
CA ILE A 360 -11.37 11.91 13.10
C ILE A 360 -9.98 12.05 12.45
N THR A 361 -9.89 12.68 11.28
CA THR A 361 -8.59 12.91 10.63
C THR A 361 -7.71 13.83 11.47
N ILE A 362 -8.26 14.93 12.00
CA ILE A 362 -7.53 15.86 12.88
C ILE A 362 -7.03 15.11 14.13
N ILE A 363 -7.90 14.34 14.78
CA ILE A 363 -7.54 13.54 15.96
C ILE A 363 -6.44 12.53 15.60
N SER A 364 -6.55 11.85 14.46
CA SER A 364 -5.58 10.85 14.03
C SER A 364 -4.20 11.46 13.76
N VAL A 365 -4.13 12.66 13.18
CA VAL A 365 -2.85 13.36 12.95
C VAL A 365 -2.18 13.70 14.27
N ILE A 366 -2.93 14.25 15.24
CA ILE A 366 -2.39 14.59 16.56
C ILE A 366 -1.84 13.34 17.26
N ILE A 367 -2.61 12.24 17.28
CA ILE A 367 -2.17 11.00 17.91
C ILE A 367 -0.93 10.43 17.22
N ARG A 368 -0.89 10.43 15.88
CA ARG A 368 0.27 9.95 15.10
C ARG A 368 1.52 10.77 15.40
N TYR A 369 1.38 12.09 15.48
CA TYR A 369 2.48 12.99 15.84
C TYR A 369 2.99 12.69 17.26
N LEU A 370 2.09 12.61 18.25
CA LEU A 370 2.47 12.34 19.64
C LEU A 370 3.17 11.00 19.81
N ILE A 371 2.66 9.94 19.18
CA ILE A 371 3.27 8.61 19.21
C ILE A 371 4.65 8.65 18.58
N THR A 372 4.79 9.30 17.41
CA THR A 372 6.09 9.30 16.73
C THR A 372 7.11 10.14 17.47
N ASN A 373 6.73 11.32 17.97
CA ASN A 373 7.61 12.12 18.82
C ASN A 373 8.02 11.36 20.09
N HIS A 374 7.08 10.64 20.72
CA HIS A 374 7.40 9.81 21.87
C HIS A 374 8.38 8.69 21.52
N LEU A 375 8.16 7.97 20.41
CA LEU A 375 9.08 6.93 19.93
C LEU A 375 10.49 7.48 19.69
N LEU A 376 10.60 8.66 19.05
CA LEU A 376 11.88 9.34 18.81
C LEU A 376 12.60 9.77 20.10
N THR A 377 11.88 10.05 21.18
CA THR A 377 12.47 10.42 22.47
C THR A 377 12.85 9.24 23.36
N VAL A 378 12.13 8.12 23.26
CA VAL A 378 12.33 6.95 24.13
C VAL A 378 13.40 6.03 23.57
N ILE A 379 13.36 5.78 22.26
CA ILE A 379 14.32 4.93 21.58
C ILE A 379 15.51 5.81 21.21
N HIS A 380 16.51 5.78 22.09
CA HIS A 380 17.82 6.36 21.82
C HIS A 380 18.49 5.45 20.79
N ASP A 381 19.03 6.02 19.72
CA ASP A 381 19.64 5.31 18.58
C ASP A 381 18.63 4.58 17.66
N LEU A 382 17.58 5.30 17.24
CA LEU A 382 16.73 4.86 16.12
C LEU A 382 17.59 4.58 14.89
N CYS A 383 17.44 3.41 14.29
CA CYS A 383 18.18 2.98 13.11
C CYS A 383 19.68 2.74 13.34
N ASP A 384 20.07 2.41 14.58
CA ASP A 384 21.37 1.79 14.84
C ASP A 384 21.42 0.38 14.22
N PRO A 385 22.40 0.06 13.36
CA PRO A 385 22.57 -1.28 12.80
C PRO A 385 22.76 -2.38 13.86
N ASP A 386 23.20 -2.05 15.08
CA ASP A 386 23.36 -3.00 16.19
C ASP A 386 22.17 -3.01 17.18
N GLY A 387 21.17 -2.14 16.98
CA GLY A 387 19.99 -2.01 17.85
C GLY A 387 18.81 -2.90 17.43
N ASP A 388 17.92 -3.22 18.39
CA ASP A 388 16.70 -4.01 18.15
C ASP A 388 15.70 -3.33 17.16
N TRP A 389 15.85 -2.02 16.91
CA TRP A 389 14.97 -1.21 16.07
C TRP A 389 15.67 -0.79 14.77
N SER A 390 15.79 -1.73 13.83
CA SER A 390 16.38 -1.46 12.51
C SER A 390 15.44 -0.62 11.62
N CYS A 391 16.02 0.31 10.86
CA CYS A 391 15.29 1.21 9.95
C CYS A 391 14.60 0.47 8.80
N ASN A 392 14.97 -0.78 8.53
CA ASN A 392 14.27 -1.66 7.60
C ASN A 392 12.87 -2.06 8.07
N THR A 393 12.62 -2.05 9.38
CA THR A 393 11.31 -2.39 9.96
C THR A 393 10.40 -1.17 10.14
N ILE A 394 10.98 0.02 10.16
CA ILE A 394 10.24 1.27 10.29
C ILE A 394 9.95 1.76 8.87
N ASP A 395 8.68 1.70 8.46
CA ASP A 395 8.27 2.27 7.17
C ASP A 395 8.71 3.74 7.13
N MET A 396 9.72 4.04 6.29
CA MET A 396 10.32 5.38 6.14
C MET A 396 9.26 6.47 5.91
N GLN A 397 8.07 6.10 5.40
CA GLN A 397 6.92 6.97 5.29
C GLN A 397 6.42 7.49 6.65
N THR A 398 6.45 6.66 7.69
CA THR A 398 5.99 6.97 9.05
C THR A 398 6.92 7.97 9.74
N ILE A 399 8.24 7.81 9.55
CA ILE A 399 9.25 8.75 10.07
C ILE A 399 9.15 10.09 9.34
N TYR A 400 9.06 10.10 8.01
CA TYR A 400 8.93 11.35 7.25
C TYR A 400 7.60 12.10 7.52
N LEU A 401 6.49 11.38 7.70
CA LEU A 401 5.21 12.01 8.07
C LEU A 401 5.25 12.66 9.46
N ALA A 402 6.07 12.15 10.37
CA ALA A 402 6.27 12.74 11.69
C ALA A 402 7.30 13.88 11.71
N LEU A 403 8.17 13.97 10.70
CA LEU A 403 9.08 15.09 10.52
C LEU A 403 8.42 16.27 9.79
N ILE A 404 7.34 16.02 9.03
CA ILE A 404 6.59 17.02 8.24
C ILE A 404 5.41 17.60 9.03
N GLY A 405 4.83 16.86 9.98
CA GLY A 405 3.73 17.32 10.85
C GLY A 405 4.26 17.86 12.16
#